data_AF-A0A530R2C3-F1
#
_entry.id   AF-A0A530R2C3-F1
#
_cell.length_a   1.000
_cell.length_b   1.000
_cell.length_c   1.000
_cell.angle_alpha   90.00
_cell.angle_beta   90.00
_cell.angle_gamma   90.00
#
_symmetry.space_group_name_H-M   'P 1'
#
loop_
_entity.id
_entity.type
_entity.pdbx_description
1 polymer ?
#
loop_
_entity_poly.entity_id
_entity_poly.type
_entity_poly.pdbx_seq_one_letter_code
_entity_poly.pdbx_strand_id
1 'polypeptide(L)'
;PVVWAGAVSAFLLFVLGWFVTDPLAVSARDAALLVAFGMSFALASILWTEGARLIPAAESGLLGSAEVPFAILFAFAFLAEVPPAASMIGGAIVLCAVFAHAGRDWQAARQRSAGEKSAPEINL
;
A
#
# COMPACT_ATOMS: atom_id res chain seq x y z
N PRO A 1 -7.46 -10.49 12.76
CA PRO A 1 -6.48 -10.76 13.86
C PRO A 1 -5.35 -9.72 13.95
N VAL A 2 -4.67 -9.40 12.84
CA VAL A 2 -3.48 -8.53 12.88
C VAL A 2 -3.81 -7.05 13.07
N VAL A 3 -4.92 -6.55 12.50
CA VAL A 3 -5.42 -5.17 12.73
C VAL A 3 -5.71 -4.93 14.21
N TRP A 4 -6.38 -5.87 14.87
CA TRP A 4 -6.69 -5.80 16.30
C TRP A 4 -5.41 -5.77 17.16
N ALA A 5 -4.42 -6.59 16.82
CA ALA A 5 -3.13 -6.57 17.50
C ALA A 5 -2.43 -5.20 17.33
N GLY A 6 -2.49 -4.60 16.15
CA GLY A 6 -1.98 -3.26 15.88
C GLY A 6 -2.68 -2.18 16.72
N ALA A 7 -4.02 -2.21 16.78
CA ALA A 7 -4.80 -1.25 17.57
C ALA A 7 -4.50 -1.36 19.08
N VAL A 8 -4.44 -2.59 19.61
CA VAL A 8 -4.08 -2.83 21.02
C VAL A 8 -2.65 -2.38 21.29
N SER A 9 -1.71 -2.65 20.39
CA SER A 9 -0.31 -2.22 20.54
C SER A 9 -0.18 -0.70 20.56
N ALA A 10 -0.88 0.01 19.66
CA ALA A 10 -0.90 1.47 19.64
C ALA A 10 -1.48 2.05 20.94
N PHE A 11 -2.55 1.46 21.46
CA PHE A 11 -3.13 1.87 22.75
C PHE A 11 -2.17 1.64 23.92
N LEU A 12 -1.51 0.48 23.97
CA LEU A 12 -0.50 0.18 25.01
C LEU A 12 0.68 1.15 24.94
N LEU A 13 1.17 1.46 23.74
CA LEU A 13 2.25 2.44 23.55
C LEU A 13 1.84 3.84 24.00
N PHE A 14 0.60 4.26 23.76
CA PHE A 14 0.08 5.53 24.25
C PHE A 14 0.05 5.57 25.79
N VAL A 15 -0.49 4.53 26.43
CA VAL A 15 -0.54 4.42 27.90
C VAL A 15 0.87 4.43 28.49
N LEU A 16 1.80 3.68 27.90
CA LEU A 16 3.19 3.64 28.35
C LEU A 16 3.90 4.99 28.13
N GLY A 17 3.65 5.66 27.00
CA GLY A 17 4.21 6.96 26.70
C GLY A 17 3.80 8.03 27.71
N TRP A 18 2.59 7.94 28.26
CA TRP A 18 2.11 8.84 29.31
C TRP A 18 2.97 8.81 30.59
N PHE A 19 3.64 7.70 30.90
CA PHE A 19 4.53 7.63 32.06
C PHE A 19 5.87 8.33 31.84
N VAL A 20 6.24 8.60 30.58
CA VAL A 20 7.54 9.15 30.19
C VAL A 20 7.42 10.61 29.73
N THR A 21 6.27 10.99 29.19
CA THR A 21 6.01 12.32 28.62
C THR A 21 4.70 12.88 29.16
N ASP A 22 4.50 14.19 29.05
CA ASP A 22 3.19 14.81 29.27
C ASP A 22 2.47 15.00 27.92
N PRO A 23 1.67 14.03 27.46
CA PRO A 23 1.09 14.04 26.12
C PRO A 23 0.04 15.14 25.92
N LEU A 24 -0.44 15.77 27.00
CA LEU A 24 -1.35 16.92 26.93
C LEU A 24 -0.62 18.27 26.87
N ALA A 25 0.70 18.28 27.02
CA ALA A 25 1.52 19.49 26.88
C ALA A 25 1.72 19.92 25.41
N VAL A 26 1.22 19.13 24.46
CA VAL A 26 1.27 19.42 23.02
C VAL A 26 0.31 20.57 22.66
N SER A 27 0.71 21.42 21.72
CA SER A 27 -0.20 22.48 21.24
C SER A 27 -1.43 21.88 20.56
N ALA A 28 -2.58 22.56 20.61
CA ALA A 28 -3.81 22.07 19.97
C ALA A 28 -3.64 21.84 18.45
N ARG A 29 -2.78 22.64 17.79
CA ARG A 29 -2.45 22.48 16.38
C ARG A 29 -1.66 21.18 16.13
N ASP A 30 -0.64 20.93 16.95
CA ASP A 30 0.19 19.74 16.79
C ASP A 30 -0.58 18.47 17.16
N ALA A 31 -1.48 18.55 18.15
CA ALA A 31 -2.44 17.49 18.47
C ALA A 31 -3.31 17.14 17.26
N ALA A 32 -3.87 18.14 16.57
CA ALA A 32 -4.68 17.91 15.37
C ALA A 32 -3.88 17.25 14.25
N LEU A 33 -2.63 17.68 14.03
CA LEU A 33 -1.74 17.05 13.04
C LEU A 33 -1.40 15.60 13.40
N LEU A 34 -1.09 15.32 14.68
CA LEU A 34 -0.84 13.97 15.19
C LEU A 34 -2.04 13.05 15.00
N VAL A 35 -3.25 13.53 15.30
CA VAL A 35 -4.49 12.77 15.11
C VAL A 35 -4.73 12.50 13.62
N ALA A 36 -4.59 13.50 12.76
CA ALA A 36 -4.78 13.34 11.31
C ALA A 36 -3.75 12.36 10.72
N PHE A 37 -2.49 12.47 11.12
CA PHE A 37 -1.43 11.55 10.73
C PHE A 37 -1.70 10.13 11.22
N GLY A 38 -2.02 9.96 12.51
CA GLY A 38 -2.33 8.66 13.10
C GLY A 38 -3.53 7.98 12.43
N MET A 39 -4.58 8.75 12.11
CA MET A 39 -5.74 8.25 11.37
C MET A 39 -5.36 7.80 9.95
N SER A 40 -4.57 8.60 9.24
CA SER A 40 -4.09 8.28 7.89
C SER A 40 -3.24 7.00 7.90
N PHE A 41 -2.33 6.87 8.88
CA PHE A 41 -1.49 5.70 9.06
C PHE A 41 -2.30 4.44 9.42
N ALA A 42 -3.29 4.57 10.32
CA ALA A 42 -4.17 3.47 10.69
C ALA A 42 -4.99 2.99 9.47
N LEU A 43 -5.56 3.92 8.69
CA LEU A 43 -6.30 3.59 7.48
C LEU A 43 -5.41 2.89 6.45
N ALA A 44 -4.21 3.43 6.19
CA ALA A 44 -3.24 2.83 5.27
C ALA A 44 -2.85 1.42 5.73
N SER A 45 -2.56 1.22 7.01
CA SER A 45 -2.20 -0.08 7.58
C SER A 45 -3.33 -1.11 7.47
N ILE A 46 -4.58 -0.69 7.73
CA ILE A 46 -5.76 -1.55 7.59
C ILE A 46 -5.96 -1.93 6.13
N LEU A 47 -5.93 -0.95 5.22
CA LEU A 47 -6.15 -1.18 3.80
C LEU A 47 -5.05 -2.08 3.21
N TRP A 48 -3.81 -1.89 3.62
CA TRP A 48 -2.69 -2.76 3.26
C TRP A 48 -2.90 -4.18 3.77
N THR A 49 -3.23 -4.31 5.06
CA THR A 49 -3.40 -5.61 5.72
C THR A 49 -4.55 -6.42 5.13
N GLU A 50 -5.69 -5.79 4.92
CA GLU A 50 -6.88 -6.44 4.36
C GLU A 50 -6.75 -6.61 2.85
N GLY A 51 -6.17 -5.63 2.13
CA GLY A 51 -5.90 -5.72 0.70
C GLY A 51 -4.93 -6.86 0.34
N ALA A 52 -3.87 -7.04 1.13
CA ALA A 52 -2.92 -8.14 0.94
C ALA A 52 -3.55 -9.52 1.18
N ARG A 53 -4.70 -9.62 1.85
CA ARG A 53 -5.43 -10.89 2.04
C ARG A 53 -6.33 -11.24 0.85
N LEU A 54 -6.69 -10.26 0.02
CA LEU A 54 -7.64 -10.42 -1.08
C LEU A 54 -6.97 -10.75 -2.42
N ILE A 55 -5.66 -10.57 -2.52
CA ILE A 55 -4.89 -10.65 -3.77
C ILE A 55 -3.79 -11.72 -3.64
N PRO A 56 -3.45 -12.47 -4.70
CA PRO A 56 -2.35 -13.44 -4.68
C PRO A 56 -1.03 -12.84 -4.18
N ALA A 57 -0.23 -13.65 -3.48
CA ALA A 57 1.02 -13.19 -2.85
C ALA A 57 2.01 -12.56 -3.85
N ALA A 58 2.03 -13.05 -5.09
CA ALA A 58 2.87 -12.49 -6.16
C ALA A 58 2.48 -11.05 -6.52
N GLU A 59 1.19 -10.78 -6.65
CA GLU A 59 0.67 -9.44 -6.96
C GLU A 59 0.83 -8.47 -5.78
N SER A 60 0.65 -8.94 -4.54
CA SER A 60 0.94 -8.15 -3.34
C SER A 60 2.42 -7.74 -3.26
N GLY A 61 3.34 -8.65 -3.59
CA GLY A 61 4.77 -8.34 -3.66
C GLY A 61 5.11 -7.32 -4.75
N LEU A 62 4.42 -7.38 -5.90
CA LEU A 62 4.61 -6.41 -6.97
C LEU A 62 4.09 -5.02 -6.59
N LEU A 63 2.92 -4.94 -5.96
CA LEU A 63 2.40 -3.69 -5.41
C LEU A 63 3.37 -3.07 -4.39
N GLY A 64 3.95 -3.90 -3.51
CA GLY A 64 4.98 -3.43 -2.58
C GLY A 64 6.26 -2.94 -3.27
N SER A 65 6.70 -3.61 -4.34
CA SER A 65 7.84 -3.13 -5.13
C SER A 65 7.54 -1.80 -5.84
N ALA A 66 6.28 -1.55 -6.21
CA ALA A 66 5.85 -0.32 -6.86
C ALA A 66 5.76 0.89 -5.90
N GLU A 67 5.66 0.65 -4.59
CA GLU A 67 5.57 1.72 -3.59
C GLU A 67 6.77 2.69 -3.66
N VAL A 68 7.99 2.15 -3.76
CA VAL A 68 9.23 2.94 -3.80
C VAL A 68 9.28 3.89 -5.02
N PRO A 69 9.07 3.44 -6.27
CA PRO A 69 9.02 4.37 -7.41
C PRO A 69 7.86 5.35 -7.31
N PHE A 70 6.70 4.96 -6.78
CA PHE A 70 5.60 5.91 -6.55
C PHE A 70 5.97 6.98 -5.53
N ALA A 71 6.68 6.62 -4.46
CA ALA A 71 7.18 7.58 -3.47
C ALA A 71 8.15 8.59 -4.12
N ILE A 72 9.05 8.13 -5.00
CA ILE A 72 9.95 9.01 -5.76
C ILE A 72 9.16 9.98 -6.65
N LEU A 73 8.14 9.49 -7.37
CA LEU A 73 7.28 10.32 -8.22
C LEU A 73 6.50 11.36 -7.40
N PHE A 74 5.97 10.97 -6.24
CA PHE A 74 5.24 11.90 -5.37
C PHE A 74 6.15 12.93 -4.70
N ALA A 75 7.35 12.55 -4.27
CA ALA A 75 8.33 13.51 -3.75
C ALA A 75 8.72 14.55 -4.82
N PHE A 76 8.94 14.10 -6.05
CA PHE A 76 9.18 15.00 -7.17
C PHE A 76 7.96 15.91 -7.46
N ALA A 77 6.74 15.35 -7.47
CA ALA A 77 5.53 16.09 -7.85
C ALA A 77 5.04 17.08 -6.78
N PHE A 78 5.08 16.71 -5.49
CA PHE A 78 4.52 17.50 -4.39
C PHE A 78 5.56 18.26 -3.59
N LEU A 79 6.78 17.73 -3.49
CA LEU A 79 7.86 18.32 -2.70
C LEU A 79 8.90 19.05 -3.57
N ALA A 80 8.81 18.93 -4.91
CA ALA A 80 9.77 19.47 -5.88
C ALA A 80 11.22 19.00 -5.63
N GLU A 81 11.40 17.87 -4.95
CA GLU A 81 12.70 17.25 -4.74
C GLU A 81 13.15 16.55 -6.02
N VAL A 82 14.30 16.94 -6.58
CA VAL A 82 14.87 16.31 -7.77
C VAL A 82 15.58 15.01 -7.36
N PRO A 83 15.06 13.82 -7.72
CA PRO A 83 15.69 12.57 -7.35
C PRO A 83 17.02 12.42 -8.10
N PRO A 84 18.04 11.80 -7.50
CA PRO A 84 19.27 11.50 -8.21
C PRO A 84 18.99 10.58 -9.42
N ALA A 85 19.79 10.71 -10.48
CA ALA A 85 19.58 9.99 -11.73
C ALA A 85 19.46 8.46 -11.52
N ALA A 86 20.22 7.90 -10.56
CA ALA A 86 20.13 6.48 -10.21
C ALA A 86 18.73 6.07 -9.70
N SER A 87 18.09 6.91 -8.87
CA SER A 87 16.73 6.67 -8.36
C SER A 87 15.68 6.77 -9.47
N MET A 88 15.85 7.69 -10.42
CA MET A 88 14.98 7.79 -11.59
C MET A 88 15.07 6.56 -12.49
N ILE A 89 16.29 6.10 -12.78
CA ILE A 89 16.54 4.91 -13.62
C ILE A 89 15.98 3.65 -12.92
N GLY A 90 16.32 3.45 -11.65
CA GLY A 90 15.82 2.32 -10.88
C GLY A 90 14.29 2.32 -10.79
N GLY A 91 13.69 3.48 -10.53
CA GLY A 91 12.24 3.63 -10.46
C GLY A 91 11.55 3.33 -11.80
N ALA A 92 12.12 3.78 -12.92
CA ALA A 92 11.61 3.47 -14.25
C ALA A 92 11.65 1.97 -14.56
N ILE A 93 12.73 1.27 -14.19
CA ILE A 93 12.86 -0.18 -14.38
C ILE A 93 11.78 -0.93 -13.60
N VAL A 94 11.58 -0.58 -12.33
CA VAL A 94 10.57 -1.23 -11.47
C VAL A 94 9.16 -0.98 -12.02
N LEU A 95 8.83 0.26 -12.41
CA LEU A 95 7.53 0.57 -13.01
C LEU A 95 7.28 -0.22 -14.30
N CYS A 96 8.27 -0.30 -15.19
CA CYS A 96 8.19 -1.11 -16.40
C CYS A 96 7.92 -2.59 -16.10
N ALA A 97 8.60 -3.16 -15.10
CA ALA A 97 8.39 -4.55 -14.69
C ALA A 97 6.97 -4.78 -14.14
N VAL A 98 6.48 -3.88 -13.29
CA VAL A 98 5.14 -3.94 -12.70
C VAL A 98 4.07 -3.84 -13.80
N PHE A 99 4.17 -2.88 -14.72
CA PHE A 99 3.21 -2.73 -15.82
C PHE A 99 3.23 -3.93 -16.78
N ALA A 100 4.41 -4.47 -17.09
CA ALA A 100 4.53 -5.65 -17.93
C ALA A 100 3.90 -6.89 -17.28
N HIS A 101 4.07 -7.05 -15.97
CA HIS A 101 3.46 -8.15 -15.23
C HIS A 101 1.93 -8.01 -15.16
N ALA A 102 1.43 -6.85 -14.75
CA ALA A 102 -0.02 -6.58 -14.68
C ALA A 102 -0.71 -6.74 -16.04
N GLY A 103 -0.06 -6.29 -17.12
CA GLY A 103 -0.60 -6.45 -18.48
C GLY A 103 -0.67 -7.91 -18.93
N ARG A 104 0.34 -8.73 -18.61
CA ARG A 104 0.34 -10.17 -18.92
C ARG A 104 -0.74 -10.91 -18.14
N ASP A 105 -0.91 -10.58 -16.87
CA ASP A 105 -1.93 -11.20 -16.03
C ASP A 105 -3.35 -10.89 -16.53
N TRP A 106 -3.62 -9.62 -16.89
CA TRP A 106 -4.87 -9.21 -17.51
C TRP A 106 -5.16 -9.95 -18.83
N GLN A 107 -4.13 -10.15 -19.66
CA GLN A 107 -4.28 -10.90 -20.91
C GLN A 107 -4.58 -12.39 -20.65
N ALA A 108 -3.92 -13.01 -19.67
CA ALA A 108 -4.18 -14.39 -19.29
C ALA A 108 -5.60 -14.58 -18.73
N ALA A 109 -6.09 -13.63 -17.93
CA ALA A 109 -7.46 -13.63 -17.43
C ALA A 109 -8.50 -13.55 -18.58
N ARG A 110 -8.27 -12.68 -19.58
CA ARG A 110 -9.12 -12.56 -20.77
C ARG A 110 -9.18 -13.84 -21.61
N GLN A 111 -8.07 -14.56 -21.73
CA GLN A 111 -8.03 -15.81 -22.50
C GLN A 111 -8.83 -16.94 -21.82
N ARG A 112 -8.84 -16.99 -20.49
CA ARG A 112 -9.68 -17.94 -19.74
C ARG A 112 -11.18 -17.69 -19.95
N SER A 113 -11.62 -16.42 -19.88
CA SER A 113 -13.02 -16.06 -20.13
C SER A 113 -13.48 -16.33 -21.56
N ALA A 114 -12.57 -16.26 -22.55
CA ALA A 114 -12.88 -16.59 -23.94
C ALA A 114 -12.96 -18.10 -24.19
N GLY A 115 -12.19 -18.91 -23.46
CA GLY A 115 -12.25 -20.38 -23.53
C GLY A 115 -13.53 -20.96 -22.93
N GLU A 116 -14.01 -20.41 -21.82
CA GLU A 116 -15.24 -20.86 -21.14
C GLU A 116 -16.49 -20.68 -22.02
N LYS A 117 -16.52 -19.62 -22.84
CA LYS A 117 -17.64 -19.32 -23.74
C LYS A 117 -17.72 -20.23 -24.97
N SER A 118 -16.67 -21.03 -25.23
CA SER A 118 -16.59 -21.99 -26.34
C SER A 118 -16.85 -23.44 -25.91
N ALA A 119 -17.08 -23.70 -24.61
CA ALA A 119 -17.47 -25.03 -24.17
C ALA A 119 -18.89 -25.34 -24.69
N PRO A 120 -19.09 -26.36 -25.53
CA PRO A 120 -20.42 -26.72 -26.00
C PRO A 120 -21.27 -27.15 -24.81
N GLU A 121 -22.45 -26.54 -24.65
CA GLU A 121 -23.49 -27.06 -23.76
C GLU A 121 -23.81 -28.49 -24.21
N ILE A 122 -23.21 -29.46 -23.53
CA ILE A 122 -23.64 -30.85 -23.63
C ILE A 122 -24.98 -30.91 -22.92
N ASN A 123 -26.04 -30.65 -23.71
CA ASN A 123 -27.43 -30.87 -23.32
C ASN A 123 -27.60 -32.35 -22.98
N LEU A 124 -27.87 -32.61 -21.71
CA LEU A 124 -28.34 -33.89 -21.17
C LEU A 124 -29.86 -33.91 -21.18
#